data_AF-A0A0P0Z9Y0-F1
#
_entry.id   AF-A0A0P0Z9Y0-F1
#
_cell.length_a   1.000
_cell.length_b   1.000
_cell.length_c   1.000
_cell.angle_alpha   90.00
_cell.angle_beta   90.00
_cell.angle_gamma   90.00
#
_symmetry.space_group_name_H-M   'P 1'
#
loop_
_entity.id
_entity.type
_entity.pdbx_description
1 polymer ?
#
loop_
_entity_poly.entity_id
_entity_poly.type
_entity_poly.pdbx_seq_one_letter_code
_entity_poly.pdbx_strand_id
1 'polypeptide(L)'
;MSPERIAAVCRGDDLLWWGLRTVPGLRRVCAFSRGIWHSVCERLAEWLLTIWLLNWGVTLAYGGTFEAPAFAVLKSWASIETWSLFCLIGGGGRLMLLILNGGWRKSPHFRVLAALGTVPFWVAVAYGFQLSGTNTTGTGAYYACIVAEIVSMYRATSEAGWNDGRAAHQGNRG
;
A
#
# COMPACT_ATOMS: atom_id res chain seq x y z
N MET A 1 21.74 -11.89 -3.25
CA MET A 1 21.33 -12.04 -1.83
C MET A 1 20.56 -13.35 -1.73
N SER A 2 20.91 -14.29 -0.83
CA SER A 2 20.20 -15.57 -0.75
C SER A 2 18.77 -15.38 -0.21
N PRO A 3 17.78 -16.17 -0.68
CA PRO A 3 16.40 -16.13 -0.15
C PRO A 3 16.34 -16.25 1.38
N GLU A 4 17.25 -17.02 1.96
CA GLU A 4 17.38 -17.22 3.41
C GLU A 4 17.77 -15.93 4.16
N ARG A 5 18.63 -15.09 3.56
CA ARG A 5 19.01 -13.80 4.16
C ARG A 5 17.87 -12.78 4.13
N ILE A 6 17.06 -12.78 3.06
CA ILE A 6 15.86 -11.95 2.97
C ILE A 6 14.83 -12.42 4.00
N ALA A 7 14.65 -13.74 4.15
CA ALA A 7 13.79 -14.31 5.16
C ALA A 7 14.25 -14.00 6.59
N ALA A 8 15.57 -13.99 6.86
CA ALA A 8 16.11 -13.62 8.18
C ALA A 8 15.85 -12.15 8.54
N VAL A 9 16.08 -11.22 7.60
CA VAL A 9 15.76 -9.79 7.78
C VAL A 9 14.25 -9.57 7.99
N CYS A 10 13.42 -10.33 7.28
CA CYS A 10 11.97 -10.26 7.42
C CYS A 10 11.41 -11.00 8.65
N ARG A 11 12.17 -11.91 9.27
CA ARG A 11 11.79 -12.58 10.53
C ARG A 11 12.04 -11.72 11.77
N GLY A 12 12.87 -10.67 11.67
CA GLY A 12 13.15 -9.79 12.82
C GLY A 12 13.82 -10.53 13.99
N ASP A 13 14.58 -11.59 13.69
CA ASP A 13 15.27 -12.45 14.65
C ASP A 13 16.52 -11.79 15.27
N ASP A 14 16.65 -10.47 15.14
CA ASP A 14 17.82 -9.75 15.57
C ASP A 14 17.77 -9.47 17.07
N LEU A 15 18.91 -9.76 17.73
CA LEU A 15 19.31 -9.45 19.11
C LEU A 15 18.77 -8.10 19.66
N LEU A 16 18.52 -7.13 18.77
CA LEU A 16 17.97 -5.81 19.03
C LEU A 16 16.60 -5.84 19.73
N TRP A 17 15.72 -6.79 19.40
CA TRP A 17 14.42 -6.93 20.06
C TRP A 17 14.47 -7.76 21.34
N TRP A 18 15.53 -8.56 21.57
CA TRP A 18 15.65 -9.39 22.77
C TRP A 18 15.97 -8.54 24.01
N GLY A 19 16.90 -7.58 23.88
CA GLY A 19 17.27 -6.69 24.99
C GLY A 19 16.16 -5.74 25.45
N LEU A 20 15.27 -5.33 24.53
CA LEU A 20 14.18 -4.38 24.82
C LEU A 20 12.91 -5.04 25.41
N ARG A 21 12.80 -6.38 25.39
CA ARG A 21 11.65 -7.12 25.95
C ARG A 21 11.61 -7.12 27.48
N THR A 22 12.74 -6.89 28.14
CA THR A 22 12.88 -6.98 29.59
C THR A 22 12.37 -5.74 30.33
N VAL A 23 12.17 -4.62 29.62
CA VAL A 23 11.67 -3.37 30.21
C VAL A 23 10.13 -3.35 30.21
N PRO A 24 9.48 -3.32 31.38
CA PRO A 24 8.03 -3.18 31.49
C PRO A 24 7.59 -1.86 30.84
N GLY A 25 6.69 -1.93 29.86
CA GLY A 25 6.22 -0.76 29.08
C GLY A 25 6.64 -0.79 27.61
N LEU A 26 7.88 -1.17 27.31
CA LEU A 26 8.39 -1.25 25.92
C LEU A 26 7.86 -2.47 25.15
N ARG A 27 7.33 -3.48 25.86
CA ARG A 27 6.81 -4.71 25.25
C ARG A 27 5.69 -4.46 24.22
N ARG A 28 4.78 -3.52 24.46
CA ARG A 28 3.69 -3.19 23.52
C ARG A 28 4.21 -2.47 22.29
N VAL A 29 5.10 -1.49 22.48
CA VAL A 29 5.74 -0.75 21.39
C VAL A 29 6.56 -1.69 20.50
N CYS A 30 7.36 -2.58 21.10
CA CYS A 30 8.16 -3.56 20.36
C CYS A 30 7.30 -4.60 19.62
N ALA A 31 6.14 -4.98 20.16
CA ALA A 31 5.22 -5.87 19.47
C ALA A 31 4.59 -5.18 18.26
N PHE A 32 4.16 -3.94 18.42
CA PHE A 32 3.56 -3.12 17.37
C PHE A 32 4.56 -2.84 16.22
N SER A 33 5.77 -2.39 16.54
CA SER A 33 6.81 -2.12 15.54
C SER A 33 7.20 -3.35 14.74
N ARG A 34 7.34 -4.51 15.40
CA ARG A 34 7.56 -5.79 14.71
C ARG A 34 6.40 -6.16 13.80
N GLY A 35 5.17 -5.97 14.27
CA GLY A 35 3.98 -6.17 13.44
C GLY A 35 4.01 -5.36 12.15
N ILE A 36 4.43 -4.09 12.24
CA ILE A 36 4.63 -3.24 11.05
C ILE A 36 5.72 -3.80 10.16
N TRP A 37 6.89 -4.14 10.70
CA TRP A 37 8.01 -4.65 9.89
C TRP A 37 7.67 -5.94 9.13
N HIS A 38 7.00 -6.88 9.80
CA HIS A 38 6.49 -8.09 9.15
C HIS A 38 5.49 -7.74 8.05
N SER A 39 4.57 -6.79 8.30
CA SER A 39 3.62 -6.32 7.29
C SER A 39 4.33 -5.70 6.07
N VAL A 40 5.43 -4.96 6.27
CA VAL A 40 6.23 -4.41 5.16
C VAL A 40 6.79 -5.53 4.27
N CYS A 41 7.37 -6.57 4.86
CA CYS A 41 7.91 -7.70 4.10
C CYS A 41 6.81 -8.52 3.42
N GLU A 42 5.74 -8.86 4.12
CA GLU A 42 4.65 -9.68 3.59
C GLU A 42 3.85 -8.94 2.51
N ARG A 43 3.73 -7.61 2.64
CA ARG A 43 2.85 -6.76 1.82
C ARG A 43 3.61 -5.65 1.11
N LEU A 44 4.85 -5.94 0.71
CA LEU A 44 5.76 -4.95 0.12
C LEU A 44 5.12 -4.18 -1.05
N ALA A 45 4.37 -4.87 -1.92
CA ALA A 45 3.66 -4.22 -3.03
C ALA A 45 2.66 -3.15 -2.56
N GLU A 46 1.88 -3.42 -1.52
CA GLU A 46 0.91 -2.46 -0.98
C GLU A 46 1.60 -1.24 -0.38
N TRP A 47 2.71 -1.44 0.32
CA TRP A 47 3.52 -0.36 0.89
C TRP A 47 4.14 0.50 -0.21
N LEU A 48 4.76 -0.13 -1.21
CA LEU A 48 5.36 0.57 -2.35
C LEU A 48 4.32 1.39 -3.13
N LEU A 49 3.15 0.81 -3.43
CA LEU A 49 2.07 1.51 -4.11
C LEU A 49 1.52 2.68 -3.28
N THR A 50 1.43 2.52 -1.96
CA THR A 50 1.00 3.59 -1.05
C THR A 50 2.01 4.75 -1.06
N ILE A 51 3.31 4.45 -0.94
CA ILE A 51 4.37 5.46 -0.99
C ILE A 51 4.38 6.15 -2.35
N TRP A 52 4.21 5.39 -3.44
CA TRP A 52 4.18 5.95 -4.78
C TRP A 52 2.96 6.86 -4.98
N LEU A 53 1.79 6.47 -4.50
CA LEU A 53 0.58 7.30 -4.54
C LEU A 53 0.77 8.61 -3.75
N LEU A 54 1.35 8.55 -2.54
CA LEU A 54 1.68 9.74 -1.75
C LEU A 54 2.70 10.64 -2.47
N ASN A 55 3.73 10.05 -3.08
CA ASN A 55 4.72 10.78 -3.85
C ASN A 55 4.08 11.51 -5.05
N TRP A 56 3.15 10.85 -5.75
CA TRP A 56 2.33 11.50 -6.78
C TRP A 56 1.60 12.73 -6.22
N GLY A 57 0.94 12.59 -5.07
CA GLY A 57 0.24 13.71 -4.43
C GLY A 57 1.16 14.90 -4.11
N VAL A 58 2.31 14.65 -3.49
CA VAL A 58 3.30 15.69 -3.18
C VAL A 58 3.85 16.34 -4.46
N THR A 59 4.17 15.53 -5.46
CA THR A 59 4.70 16.01 -6.75
C THR A 59 3.67 16.89 -7.46
N LEU A 60 2.40 16.52 -7.44
CA LEU A 60 1.32 17.34 -8.01
C LEU A 60 1.08 18.63 -7.23
N ALA A 61 1.21 18.60 -5.90
CA ALA A 61 1.03 19.78 -5.07
C ALA A 61 2.11 20.85 -5.29
N TYR A 62 3.36 20.46 -5.59
CA TYR A 62 4.50 21.38 -5.57
C TYR A 62 5.33 21.43 -6.87
N GLY A 63 5.13 20.50 -7.81
CA GLY A 63 6.08 20.27 -8.90
C GLY A 63 5.87 21.09 -10.18
N GLY A 64 4.76 21.82 -10.32
CA GLY A 64 4.40 22.49 -11.59
C GLY A 64 4.25 21.52 -12.79
N THR A 65 4.21 20.21 -12.52
CA THR A 65 4.38 19.13 -13.50
C THR A 65 3.23 19.04 -14.49
N PHE A 66 2.06 19.52 -14.11
CA PHE A 66 0.81 19.45 -14.89
C PHE A 66 0.72 20.47 -16.03
N GLU A 67 1.71 21.36 -16.17
CA GLU A 67 1.81 22.24 -17.35
C GLU A 67 2.47 21.56 -18.55
N ALA A 68 3.09 20.39 -18.35
CA ALA A 68 3.67 19.64 -19.46
C ALA A 68 2.57 19.03 -20.35
N PRO A 69 2.73 19.02 -21.69
CA PRO A 69 1.75 18.47 -22.63
C PRO A 69 1.33 17.02 -22.34
N ALA A 70 2.22 16.24 -21.73
CA ALA A 70 1.97 14.87 -21.32
C ALA A 70 0.75 14.71 -20.41
N PHE A 71 0.42 15.73 -19.61
CA PHE A 71 -0.70 15.73 -18.67
C PHE A 71 -1.98 16.35 -19.23
N ALA A 72 -2.00 16.80 -20.49
CA ALA A 72 -3.15 17.52 -21.07
C ALA A 72 -4.47 16.73 -20.96
N VAL A 73 -4.43 15.40 -21.19
CA VAL A 73 -5.60 14.53 -21.05
C VAL A 73 -6.05 14.40 -19.60
N LEU A 74 -5.12 14.18 -18.66
CA LEU A 74 -5.45 14.10 -17.23
C LEU A 74 -6.03 15.41 -16.69
N LYS A 75 -5.52 16.55 -17.15
CA LYS A 75 -6.00 17.90 -16.83
C LYS A 75 -7.42 18.14 -17.36
N SER A 76 -7.80 17.46 -18.46
CA SER A 76 -9.17 17.54 -18.99
C SER A 76 -10.20 16.77 -18.15
N TRP A 77 -9.77 15.78 -17.37
CA TRP A 77 -10.66 14.98 -16.52
C TRP A 77 -10.85 15.56 -15.12
N ALA A 78 -9.79 16.14 -14.55
CA ALA A 78 -9.83 16.77 -13.23
C ALA A 78 -8.69 17.77 -13.08
N SER A 79 -8.89 18.76 -12.18
CA SER A 79 -7.86 19.73 -11.85
C SER A 79 -6.68 19.09 -11.12
N ILE A 80 -5.51 19.74 -11.17
CA ILE A 80 -4.31 19.28 -10.47
C ILE A 80 -4.54 19.15 -8.96
N GLU A 81 -5.29 20.09 -8.37
CA GLU A 81 -5.63 20.10 -6.94
C GLU A 81 -6.49 18.87 -6.58
N THR A 82 -7.41 18.49 -7.48
CA THR A 82 -8.27 17.31 -7.29
C THR A 82 -7.43 16.03 -7.31
N TRP A 83 -6.55 15.88 -8.30
CA TRP A 83 -5.65 14.72 -8.37
C TRP A 83 -4.69 14.66 -7.19
N SER A 84 -4.10 15.80 -6.81
CA SER A 84 -3.20 15.92 -5.66
C SER A 84 -3.90 15.54 -4.36
N LEU A 85 -5.07 16.11 -4.10
CA LEU A 85 -5.86 15.83 -2.91
C LEU A 85 -6.28 14.36 -2.85
N PHE A 86 -6.73 13.79 -3.97
CA PHE A 86 -7.04 12.37 -4.07
C PHE A 86 -5.83 11.49 -3.69
N CYS A 87 -4.64 11.81 -4.21
CA CYS A 87 -3.42 11.06 -3.92
C CYS A 87 -3.00 11.18 -2.45
N LEU A 88 -3.09 12.38 -1.86
CA LEU A 88 -2.71 12.63 -0.48
C LEU A 88 -3.68 12.00 0.52
N ILE A 89 -4.99 12.17 0.31
CA ILE A 89 -6.02 11.56 1.18
C ILE A 89 -6.06 10.05 0.98
N GLY A 90 -6.09 9.58 -0.27
CA GLY A 90 -6.13 8.16 -0.61
C GLY A 90 -4.88 7.43 -0.14
N GLY A 91 -3.69 7.97 -0.44
CA GLY A 91 -2.41 7.43 0.02
C GLY A 91 -2.24 7.51 1.54
N GLY A 92 -2.64 8.62 2.17
CA GLY A 92 -2.57 8.79 3.62
C GLY A 92 -3.51 7.84 4.36
N GLY A 93 -4.75 7.71 3.89
CA GLY A 93 -5.72 6.75 4.42
C GLY A 93 -5.24 5.32 4.27
N ARG A 94 -4.67 4.96 3.11
CA ARG A 94 -4.09 3.63 2.88
C ARG A 94 -2.88 3.36 3.77
N LEU A 95 -1.99 4.33 3.95
CA LEU A 95 -0.85 4.23 4.87
C LEU A 95 -1.30 3.96 6.29
N MET A 96 -2.31 4.70 6.76
CA MET A 96 -2.90 4.48 8.09
C MET A 96 -3.48 3.06 8.21
N LEU A 97 -4.21 2.59 7.19
CA LEU A 97 -4.76 1.23 7.18
C LEU A 97 -3.65 0.16 7.24
N LEU A 98 -2.53 0.33 6.53
CA LEU A 98 -1.40 -0.59 6.54
C LEU A 98 -0.70 -0.63 7.91
N ILE A 99 -0.51 0.52 8.54
CA ILE A 99 0.06 0.64 9.89
C ILE A 99 -0.84 -0.08 10.89
N LEU A 100 -2.15 0.21 10.89
CA LEU A 100 -3.12 -0.41 11.80
C LEU A 100 -3.25 -1.92 11.57
N ASN A 101 -3.27 -2.37 10.30
CA ASN A 101 -3.33 -3.79 9.94
C ASN A 101 -2.05 -4.55 10.25
N GLY A 102 -0.91 -3.88 10.27
CA GLY A 102 0.39 -4.49 10.60
C GLY A 102 0.62 -4.57 12.10
N GLY A 103 0.39 -3.47 12.81
CA GLY A 103 0.73 -3.35 14.22
C GLY A 103 -0.37 -3.76 15.21
N TRP A 104 -1.64 -3.76 14.80
CA TRP A 104 -2.76 -3.96 15.72
C TRP A 104 -3.79 -5.00 15.27
N ARG A 105 -4.90 -4.59 14.66
CA ARG A 105 -6.00 -5.48 14.26
C ARG A 105 -6.01 -5.65 12.75
N LYS A 106 -5.96 -6.90 12.30
CA LYS A 106 -6.09 -7.24 10.87
C LYS A 106 -7.53 -6.99 10.42
N SER A 107 -7.67 -6.11 9.44
CA SER A 107 -8.92 -5.73 8.79
C SER A 107 -8.76 -5.79 7.26
N PRO A 108 -8.79 -7.00 6.67
CA PRO A 108 -8.52 -7.22 5.26
C PRO A 108 -9.53 -6.53 4.32
N HIS A 109 -10.80 -6.39 4.72
CA HIS A 109 -11.81 -5.72 3.88
C HIS A 109 -11.48 -4.26 3.58
N PHE A 110 -10.96 -3.51 4.56
CA PHE A 110 -10.56 -2.12 4.32
C PHE A 110 -9.36 -2.02 3.37
N ARG A 111 -8.48 -3.04 3.34
CA ARG A 111 -7.39 -3.10 2.37
C ARG A 111 -7.90 -3.33 0.95
N VAL A 112 -8.90 -4.21 0.79
CA VAL A 112 -9.59 -4.40 -0.49
C VAL A 112 -10.23 -3.10 -0.96
N LEU A 113 -10.94 -2.39 -0.08
CA LEU A 113 -11.56 -1.10 -0.42
C LEU A 113 -10.52 -0.04 -0.81
N ALA A 114 -9.39 0.02 -0.11
CA ALA A 114 -8.30 0.93 -0.45
C ALA A 114 -7.68 0.62 -1.83
N ALA A 115 -7.49 -0.67 -2.15
CA ALA A 115 -7.02 -1.10 -3.47
C ALA A 115 -8.04 -0.76 -4.56
N LEU A 116 -9.32 -1.07 -4.33
CA LEU A 116 -10.41 -0.77 -5.26
C LEU A 116 -10.52 0.73 -5.54
N GLY A 117 -10.33 1.58 -4.53
CA GLY A 117 -10.34 3.04 -4.71
C GLY A 117 -9.16 3.58 -5.52
N THR A 118 -8.01 2.90 -5.49
CA THR A 118 -6.75 3.38 -6.11
C THR A 118 -6.49 2.78 -7.49
N VAL A 119 -7.08 1.64 -7.84
CA VAL A 119 -7.02 1.07 -9.20
C VAL A 119 -7.49 2.06 -10.28
N PRO A 120 -8.66 2.74 -10.15
CA PRO A 120 -9.12 3.70 -11.15
C PRO A 120 -8.14 4.85 -11.38
N PHE A 121 -7.42 5.27 -10.34
CA PHE A 121 -6.39 6.30 -10.46
C PHE A 121 -5.24 5.83 -11.35
N TRP A 122 -4.70 4.62 -11.12
CA TRP A 122 -3.63 4.09 -11.96
C TRP A 122 -4.08 3.84 -13.40
N VAL A 123 -5.34 3.40 -13.59
CA VAL A 123 -5.96 3.29 -14.92
C VAL A 123 -6.03 4.64 -15.60
N ALA A 124 -6.50 5.68 -14.90
CA ALA A 124 -6.57 7.03 -15.43
C ALA A 124 -5.17 7.53 -15.83
N VAL A 125 -4.16 7.39 -14.98
CA VAL A 125 -2.79 7.81 -15.29
C VAL A 125 -2.23 7.07 -16.53
N ALA A 126 -2.33 5.74 -16.56
CA ALA A 126 -1.83 4.93 -17.67
C ALA A 126 -2.53 5.31 -18.99
N TYR A 127 -3.87 5.38 -18.97
CA TYR A 127 -4.66 5.67 -20.15
C TYR A 127 -4.54 7.14 -20.59
N GLY A 128 -4.44 8.07 -19.64
CA GLY A 128 -4.25 9.49 -19.92
C GLY A 128 -2.94 9.76 -20.65
N PHE A 129 -1.83 9.12 -20.24
CA PHE A 129 -0.56 9.21 -20.96
C PHE A 129 -0.59 8.53 -22.33
N GLN A 130 -1.29 7.40 -22.45
CA GLN A 130 -1.48 6.74 -23.73
C GLN A 130 -2.23 7.63 -24.73
N LEU A 131 -3.31 8.30 -24.28
CA LEU A 131 -4.11 9.19 -25.11
C LEU A 131 -3.41 10.52 -25.42
N SER A 132 -2.51 11.00 -24.55
CA SER A 132 -1.70 12.20 -24.83
C SER A 132 -0.55 11.93 -25.80
N GLY A 133 -0.40 10.69 -26.28
CA GLY A 133 0.71 10.27 -27.15
C GLY A 133 2.05 10.15 -26.41
N THR A 134 2.05 10.26 -25.07
CA THR A 134 3.27 10.19 -24.25
C THR A 134 3.51 8.77 -23.75
N ASN A 135 3.83 7.87 -24.69
CA ASN A 135 4.17 6.49 -24.36
C ASN A 135 5.64 6.35 -24.03
N THR A 136 5.94 6.36 -22.73
CA THR A 136 7.31 6.17 -22.22
C THR A 136 7.37 4.90 -21.39
N THR A 137 8.57 4.54 -20.94
CA THR A 137 8.75 3.46 -19.95
C THR A 137 7.95 3.72 -18.66
N GLY A 138 7.67 4.99 -18.33
CA GLY A 138 6.79 5.37 -17.23
C GLY A 138 5.35 4.87 -17.41
N THR A 139 4.81 4.89 -18.62
CA THR A 139 3.47 4.37 -18.92
C THR A 139 3.36 2.87 -18.60
N GLY A 140 4.40 2.10 -18.94
CA GLY A 140 4.52 0.68 -18.57
C GLY A 140 4.50 0.45 -17.05
N ALA A 141 5.16 1.34 -16.28
CA ALA A 141 5.16 1.26 -14.82
C ALA A 141 3.74 1.42 -14.24
N TYR A 142 2.91 2.30 -14.79
CA TYR A 142 1.53 2.48 -14.31
C TYR A 142 0.64 1.24 -14.59
N TYR A 143 0.86 0.54 -15.71
CA TYR A 143 0.21 -0.76 -15.92
C TYR A 143 0.64 -1.81 -14.90
N ALA A 144 1.93 -1.84 -14.54
CA ALA A 144 2.41 -2.70 -13.47
C ALA A 144 1.78 -2.33 -12.11
N CYS A 145 1.55 -1.04 -11.82
CA CYS A 145 0.82 -0.61 -10.63
C CYS A 145 -0.62 -1.15 -10.58
N ILE A 146 -1.33 -1.15 -11.70
CA ILE A 146 -2.69 -1.72 -11.80
C ILE A 146 -2.66 -3.21 -11.45
N VAL A 147 -1.75 -3.98 -12.06
CA VAL A 147 -1.61 -5.42 -11.75
C VAL A 147 -1.26 -5.63 -10.28
N ALA A 148 -0.34 -4.84 -9.73
CA ALA A 148 0.06 -4.94 -8.34
C ALA A 148 -1.09 -4.61 -7.36
N GLU A 149 -1.97 -3.66 -7.68
CA GLU A 149 -3.19 -3.41 -6.90
C GLU A 149 -4.17 -4.59 -6.98
N ILE A 150 -4.38 -5.18 -8.16
CA ILE A 150 -5.26 -6.35 -8.34
C ILE A 150 -4.73 -7.55 -7.53
N VAL A 151 -3.42 -7.80 -7.58
CA VAL A 151 -2.79 -8.85 -6.77
C VAL A 151 -2.93 -8.56 -5.28
N SER A 152 -2.73 -7.31 -4.86
CA SER A 152 -2.90 -6.89 -3.46
C SER A 152 -4.34 -7.13 -2.97
N MET A 153 -5.33 -6.79 -3.81
CA MET A 153 -6.74 -7.03 -3.56
C MET A 153 -7.06 -8.52 -3.44
N TYR A 154 -6.57 -9.36 -4.37
CA TYR A 154 -6.74 -10.82 -4.31
C TYR A 154 -6.13 -11.45 -3.05
N ARG A 155 -4.95 -10.97 -2.63
CA ARG A 155 -4.32 -11.42 -1.38
C ARG A 155 -5.13 -11.00 -0.17
N ALA A 156 -5.62 -9.76 -0.15
CA ALA A 156 -6.44 -9.25 0.94
C ALA A 156 -7.79 -9.99 1.07
N THR A 157 -8.47 -10.33 -0.04
CA THR A 157 -9.70 -11.12 0.01
C THR A 157 -9.45 -12.55 0.50
N SER A 158 -8.35 -13.16 0.08
CA SER A 158 -7.95 -14.49 0.56
C SER A 158 -7.66 -14.50 2.07
N GLU A 159 -7.00 -13.45 2.57
CA GLU A 159 -6.79 -13.24 4.02
C GLU A 159 -8.11 -13.06 4.79
N ALA A 160 -9.11 -12.40 4.19
CA ALA A 160 -10.43 -12.26 4.80
C ALA A 160 -11.12 -13.62 4.98
N GLY A 161 -11.17 -14.43 3.91
CA GLY A 161 -11.78 -15.76 3.97
C GLY A 161 -11.15 -16.67 5.02
N TRP A 162 -9.82 -16.61 5.20
CA TRP A 162 -9.13 -17.38 6.25
C TRP A 162 -9.47 -16.91 7.66
N ASN A 163 -9.65 -15.61 7.88
CA ASN A 163 -10.01 -15.07 9.19
C ASN A 163 -11.45 -15.43 9.55
N ASP A 164 -12.37 -15.35 8.59
CA ASP A 164 -13.78 -15.69 8.79
C ASP A 164 -13.97 -17.18 9.09
N GLY A 165 -13.26 -18.06 8.37
CA GLY A 165 -13.26 -19.49 8.64
C GLY A 165 -12.74 -19.85 10.04
N ARG A 166 -11.69 -19.15 10.52
CA ARG A 166 -11.17 -19.35 11.88
C ARG A 166 -12.16 -18.91 12.95
N ALA A 167 -12.86 -17.80 12.73
CA ALA A 167 -13.90 -17.32 13.65
C ALA A 167 -15.06 -18.31 13.75
N ALA A 168 -15.50 -18.87 12.62
CA ALA A 168 -16.56 -19.89 12.59
C ALA A 168 -16.18 -21.16 13.36
N HIS A 169 -14.95 -21.65 13.22
CA HIS A 169 -14.48 -22.83 13.97
C HIS A 169 -14.36 -22.60 15.48
N GLN A 170 -14.04 -21.38 15.92
CA GLN A 170 -13.96 -21.05 17.34
C GLN A 170 -15.36 -20.94 17.97
N GLY A 171 -16.34 -20.45 17.22
CA GLY A 171 -17.74 -20.38 17.67
C GLY A 171 -18.38 -21.74 17.96
N ASN A 172 -17.97 -22.79 17.24
CA ASN A 172 -18.49 -24.16 17.45
C ASN A 172 -17.87 -24.91 18.65
N ARG A 173 -16.89 -24.32 19.36
CA ARG A 173 -16.20 -24.96 20.50
C ARG A 173 -16.57 -24.38 21.87
N GLY A 174 -17.40 -23.33 21.91
CA GLY A 174 -17.94 -22.74 23.14
C GLY A 174 -19.40 -23.15 23.32
#